data_AF-A0A4P9WJX6-F1
#
_entry.id   AF-A0A4P9WJX6-F1
#
_cell.length_a   1.000
_cell.length_b   1.000
_cell.length_c   1.000
_cell.angle_alpha   90.00
_cell.angle_beta   90.00
_cell.angle_gamma   90.00
#
_symmetry.space_group_name_H-M   'P 1'
#
loop_
_entity.id
_entity.type
_entity.pdbx_description
1 polymer ?
#
loop_
_entity_poly.entity_id
_entity_poly.type
_entity_poly.pdbx_seq_one_letter_code
_entity_poly.pdbx_strand_id
1 'polypeptide(L)'
;LSSIVPQAPAPKPDLIPADDTVGVTVVLLQCHYKDKEFVRVGYYVNNDYTEEALRENPPPKPEFDKLLRSILADKPRVTRFMIPWD
;
A
#
# COMPACT_ATOMS: atom_id res chain seq x y z
N LEU A 1 -24.20 5.62 12.93
CA LEU A 1 -22.87 5.52 12.26
C LEU A 1 -22.27 4.18 12.66
N SER A 2 -22.16 3.25 11.72
CA SER A 2 -21.40 2.01 11.92
C SER A 2 -19.92 2.30 11.65
N SER A 3 -19.04 1.82 12.53
CA SER A 3 -17.59 1.94 12.40
C SER A 3 -16.97 0.55 12.52
N ILE A 4 -16.04 0.22 11.64
CA ILE A 4 -15.27 -1.02 11.66
C ILE A 4 -13.79 -0.68 11.49
N VAL A 5 -12.92 -1.48 12.10
CA VAL A 5 -11.46 -1.35 11.97
C VAL A 5 -10.96 -2.53 11.12
N PRO A 6 -10.83 -2.36 9.79
CA PRO A 6 -10.30 -3.42 8.93
C PRO A 6 -8.81 -3.63 9.21
N GLN A 7 -8.38 -4.89 9.26
CA GLN A 7 -6.98 -5.29 9.35
C GLN A 7 -6.68 -6.34 8.28
N ALA A 8 -5.51 -6.26 7.68
CA ALA A 8 -5.04 -7.21 6.67
C ALA A 8 -3.55 -7.52 6.89
N PRO A 9 -3.09 -8.76 6.60
CA PRO A 9 -1.69 -9.11 6.66
C PRO A 9 -0.86 -8.35 5.62
N ALA A 10 0.45 -8.27 5.84
CA ALA A 10 1.39 -7.74 4.86
C ALA A 10 1.39 -8.61 3.57
N PRO A 11 1.75 -8.03 2.40
CA PRO A 11 1.96 -8.81 1.19
C PRO A 11 3.09 -9.83 1.38
N LYS A 12 3.08 -10.90 0.58
CA LYS A 12 4.17 -11.89 0.58
C LYS A 12 5.40 -11.29 -0.12
N PRO A 13 6.55 -11.16 0.57
CA PRO A 13 7.75 -10.54 -0.01
C PRO A 13 8.21 -11.18 -1.31
N ASP A 14 8.15 -12.51 -1.42
CA ASP A 14 8.61 -13.26 -2.59
C ASP A 14 7.79 -13.01 -3.87
N LEU A 15 6.64 -12.35 -3.76
CA LEU A 15 5.79 -11.98 -4.90
C LEU A 15 6.02 -10.53 -5.37
N ILE A 16 6.84 -9.76 -4.65
CA ILE A 16 7.14 -8.37 -4.98
C ILE A 16 8.35 -8.36 -5.91
N PRO A 17 8.28 -7.72 -7.10
CA PRO A 17 9.45 -7.52 -7.94
C PRO A 17 10.55 -6.78 -7.16
N ALA A 18 11.81 -7.19 -7.35
CA ALA A 18 12.93 -6.61 -6.60
C ALA A 18 13.01 -5.08 -6.80
N ASP A 19 12.77 -4.61 -8.02
CA ASP A 19 12.79 -3.19 -8.38
C ASP A 19 11.62 -2.38 -7.76
N ASP A 20 10.54 -3.04 -7.35
CA ASP A 20 9.36 -2.41 -6.74
C ASP A 20 9.40 -2.46 -5.19
N THR A 21 10.46 -3.04 -4.63
CA THR A 21 10.55 -3.26 -3.17
C THR A 21 10.87 -1.98 -2.40
N VAL A 22 11.75 -1.13 -2.94
CA VAL A 22 12.15 0.15 -2.36
C VAL A 22 11.55 1.29 -3.18
N GLY A 23 11.12 2.35 -2.49
CA GLY A 23 10.52 3.53 -3.08
C GLY A 23 9.02 3.62 -2.86
N VAL A 24 8.38 4.42 -3.72
CA VAL A 24 6.97 4.80 -3.56
C VAL A 24 6.05 3.81 -4.27
N THR A 25 5.11 3.26 -3.52
CA THR A 25 4.02 2.41 -4.00
C THR A 25 2.67 2.91 -3.44
N VAL A 26 1.59 2.14 -3.62
CA VAL A 26 0.24 2.50 -3.20
C VAL A 26 -0.44 1.34 -2.48
N VAL A 27 -1.15 1.64 -1.39
CA VAL A 27 -2.15 0.73 -0.80
C VAL A 27 -3.55 1.23 -1.14
N LEU A 28 -4.46 0.31 -1.48
CA LEU A 28 -5.83 0.60 -1.87
C LEU A 28 -6.83 -0.07 -0.91
N LEU A 29 -7.78 0.71 -0.41
CA LEU A 29 -9.00 0.21 0.22
C LEU A 29 -10.15 0.36 -0.79
N GLN A 30 -10.76 -0.75 -1.17
CA GLN A 30 -11.85 -0.80 -2.14
C GLN A 30 -13.10 -1.32 -1.45
N CYS A 31 -14.23 -0.65 -1.68
CA CYS A 31 -15.53 -1.13 -1.21
C CYS A 31 -16.42 -1.46 -2.41
N HIS A 32 -16.99 -2.65 -2.36
CA HIS A 32 -17.84 -3.20 -3.41
C HIS A 32 -19.25 -3.45 -2.87
N TYR A 33 -20.23 -3.33 -3.76
CA TYR A 33 -21.60 -3.76 -3.54
C TYR A 33 -22.07 -4.52 -4.78
N LYS A 34 -22.57 -5.75 -4.61
CA LYS A 34 -22.92 -6.65 -5.72
C LYS A 34 -21.80 -6.73 -6.78
N ASP A 35 -20.57 -6.97 -6.32
CA ASP A 35 -19.33 -7.02 -7.13
C ASP A 35 -18.95 -5.73 -7.88
N LYS A 36 -19.68 -4.63 -7.67
CA LYS A 36 -19.37 -3.33 -8.26
C LYS A 36 -18.68 -2.44 -7.23
N GLU A 37 -17.48 -1.99 -7.56
CA GLU A 37 -16.74 -1.02 -6.76
C GLU A 37 -17.46 0.33 -6.80
N PHE A 38 -17.75 0.92 -5.64
CA PHE A 38 -18.39 2.24 -5.55
C PHE A 38 -17.47 3.29 -4.92
N VAL A 39 -16.45 2.88 -4.18
CA VAL A 39 -15.42 3.78 -3.64
C VAL A 39 -14.07 3.08 -3.53
N ARG A 40 -13.02 3.83 -3.86
CA ARG A 40 -11.61 3.49 -3.69
C ARG A 40 -10.93 4.58 -2.89
N VAL A 41 -10.16 4.20 -1.88
CA VAL A 41 -9.28 5.10 -1.13
C VAL A 41 -7.86 4.58 -1.27
N GLY A 42 -6.99 5.37 -1.90
CA GLY A 42 -5.58 5.06 -2.07
C GLY A 42 -4.69 5.92 -1.19
N TYR A 43 -3.60 5.33 -0.69
CA TYR A 43 -2.54 6.05 0.02
C TYR A 43 -1.20 5.74 -0.61
N TYR A 44 -0.37 6.77 -0.75
CA TYR A 44 1.04 6.55 -1.07
C TYR A 44 1.75 5.90 0.12
N VAL A 45 2.61 4.95 -0.20
CA VAL A 45 3.42 4.20 0.75
C VAL A 45 4.86 4.33 0.30
N ASN A 46 5.74 4.81 1.17
CA ASN A 46 7.17 4.80 0.93
C ASN A 46 7.79 3.63 1.69
N ASN A 47 8.48 2.73 1.00
CA ASN A 47 9.31 1.68 1.60
C ASN A 47 10.77 2.10 1.44
N ASP A 48 11.49 2.25 2.54
CA ASP A 48 12.88 2.70 2.50
C ASP A 48 13.73 2.00 3.56
N TYR A 49 15.03 1.89 3.31
CA TYR A 49 15.95 1.38 4.32
C TYR A 49 16.17 2.42 5.41
N THR A 50 16.16 1.96 6.66
CA THR A 50 16.44 2.84 7.81
C THR A 50 17.92 3.18 7.94
N GLU A 51 18.80 2.30 7.47
CA GLU A 51 20.25 2.46 7.52
C GLU A 51 20.75 3.23 6.29
N GLU A 52 21.57 4.27 6.50
CA GLU A 52 22.14 5.09 5.44
C GLU A 52 23.01 4.30 4.45
N ALA A 53 23.82 3.37 4.97
CA ALA A 53 24.68 2.53 4.14
C ALA A 53 23.90 1.69 3.11
N LEU A 54 22.70 1.21 3.49
CA LEU A 54 21.81 0.44 2.61
C LEU A 54 21.05 1.32 1.61
N ARG A 55 20.84 2.61 1.93
CA ARG A 55 20.27 3.57 0.98
C ARG A 55 21.28 3.95 -0.10
N GLU A 56 22.53 4.18 0.28
CA GLU A 56 23.60 4.54 -0.67
C GLU A 56 24.05 3.35 -1.53
N ASN A 57 24.09 2.15 -0.94
CA ASN A 57 24.52 0.93 -1.61
C ASN A 57 23.48 -0.19 -1.37
N PRO A 58 22.33 -0.15 -2.07
CA PRO A 58 21.28 -1.12 -1.86
C PRO A 58 21.75 -2.54 -2.22
N PRO A 59 21.39 -3.56 -1.43
CA PRO A 59 21.79 -4.93 -1.70
C PRO A 59 21.11 -5.45 -2.99
N PRO A 60 21.75 -6.37 -3.74
CA PRO A 60 21.16 -6.94 -4.96
C PRO A 60 19.85 -7.70 -4.72
N LYS A 61 19.70 -8.27 -3.51
CA LYS A 61 18.45 -8.88 -3.04
C LYS A 61 17.89 -8.01 -1.91
N PRO A 62 16.63 -7.55 -1.98
CA PRO A 62 16.05 -6.73 -0.93
C PRO A 62 16.00 -7.44 0.44
N GLU A 63 16.35 -6.70 1.49
CA GLU A 63 16.30 -7.16 2.88
C GLU A 63 15.05 -6.57 3.57
N PHE A 64 13.92 -7.28 3.44
CA PHE A 64 12.60 -6.78 3.84
C PHE A 64 12.47 -6.46 5.34
N ASP A 65 13.24 -7.13 6.19
CA ASP A 65 13.30 -6.91 7.64
C ASP A 65 13.95 -5.56 8.01
N LYS A 66 14.71 -4.97 7.08
CA LYS A 66 15.36 -3.66 7.25
C LYS A 66 14.62 -2.51 6.59
N LEU A 67 13.47 -2.79 5.97
CA LEU A 67 12.62 -1.76 5.36
C LEU A 67 11.65 -1.18 6.37
N LEU A 68 11.54 0.14 6.38
CA LEU A 68 10.48 0.85 7.05
C LEU A 68 9.43 1.29 6.05
N ARG A 69 8.19 0.90 6.32
CA ARG A 69 7.01 1.31 5.55
C ARG A 69 6.37 2.54 6.19
N SER A 70 6.35 3.65 5.46
CA SER A 70 5.65 4.88 5.85
C SER A 70 4.46 5.14 4.94
N ILE A 71 3.26 5.29 5.51
CA ILE A 71 2.04 5.60 4.76
C ILE A 71 1.76 7.09 4.88
N LEU A 72 1.59 7.78 3.75
CA LEU A 72 1.22 9.19 3.71
C LEU A 72 -0.30 9.35 3.98
N ALA A 73 -0.69 9.09 5.23
CA ALA A 73 -2.09 9.01 5.65
C ALA A 73 -2.85 10.35 5.50
N ASP A 74 -2.16 11.49 5.57
CA ASP A 74 -2.79 12.82 5.49
C ASP A 74 -3.20 13.22 4.08
N LYS A 75 -2.78 12.49 3.04
CA LYS A 75 -3.10 12.81 1.64
C LYS A 75 -3.76 11.63 0.91
N PRO A 76 -4.94 11.17 1.37
CA PRO A 76 -5.67 10.11 0.68
C PRO A 76 -6.11 10.55 -0.72
N ARG A 77 -6.13 9.59 -1.65
CA ARG A 77 -6.76 9.73 -2.96
C ARG A 77 -8.08 8.98 -2.94
N VAL A 78 -9.19 9.72 -2.96
CA VAL A 78 -10.53 9.12 -2.97
C VAL A 78 -11.11 9.19 -4.37
N THR A 79 -11.53 8.04 -4.89
CA THR A 79 -12.26 7.92 -6.16
C THR A 79 -13.60 7.27 -5.88
N ARG A 80 -14.67 7.83 -6.47
CA ARG A 80 -16.04 7.32 -6.33
C ARG A 80 -16.55 6.90 -7.70
N PHE A 81 -17.25 5.79 -7.74
CA PHE A 81 -17.84 5.24 -8.96
C PHE A 81 -19.35 5.17 -8.80
N MET A 82 -20.09 5.58 -9.83
CA MET A 82 -21.54 5.42 -9.85
C MET A 82 -21.86 3.96 -10.20
N ILE A 83 -22.69 3.31 -9.39
CA ILE A 83 -23.10 1.92 -9.61
C ILE A 83 -24.64 1.81 -9.52
N PRO A 84 -25.25 0.84 -10.22
CA PRO A 84 -26.61 0.44 -9.92
C PRO A 84 -26.65 -0.25 -8.54
N TRP A 85 -27.58 0.17 -7.70
CA TRP A 85 -27.76 -0.37 -6.34
C TRP A 85 -28.84 -1.46 -6.29
N ASP A 86 -29.81 -1.40 -7.19
CA ASP A 86 -30.91 -2.37 -7.29
C ASP A 86 -30.49 -3.62 -8.08
#